data_AF-A0A7X3S838-F1
#
_entry.id   AF-A0A7X3S838-F1
#
_cell.length_a   1.000
_cell.length_b   1.000
_cell.length_c   1.000
_cell.angle_alpha   90.00
_cell.angle_beta   90.00
_cell.angle_gamma   90.00
#
_symmetry.space_group_name_H-M   'P 1'
#
loop_
_entity.id
_entity.type
_entity.pdbx_description
1 polymer ?
#
loop_
_entity_poly.entity_id
_entity_poly.type
_entity_poly.pdbx_seq_one_letter_code
_entity_poly.pdbx_strand_id
1 'polypeptide(L)' 'MNERDDDLPLITPGVEIRVGDDLARLSVNELDERLAALEHEIERVRKERDDRSGVRAAADAIFRK' A
#
# COMPACT_ATOMS: atom_id res chain seq x y z
N MET A 1 39.19 15.52 1.83
CA MET A 1 38.47 14.53 1.01
C MET A 1 37.47 13.83 1.91
N ASN A 2 36.21 14.22 1.86
CA ASN A 2 35.08 13.43 2.36
C ASN A 2 33.98 13.59 1.31
N GLU A 3 34.16 12.90 0.19
CA GLU A 3 33.06 12.52 -0.70
C GLU A 3 32.50 11.22 -0.13
N ARG A 4 31.22 11.22 0.24
CA ARG A 4 30.33 10.06 0.16
C ARG A 4 28.93 10.40 0.70
N ASP A 5 27.94 10.04 -0.12
CA ASP A 5 26.55 9.78 0.24
C ASP A 5 25.53 10.95 0.16
N ASP A 6 25.67 11.86 -0.82
CA ASP A 6 24.62 12.82 -1.19
C ASP A 6 23.63 12.29 -2.27
N ASP A 7 23.67 10.98 -2.58
CA ASP A 7 22.77 10.34 -3.56
C ASP A 7 21.72 9.44 -2.86
N LEU A 8 21.19 9.87 -1.72
CA LEU A 8 19.96 9.28 -1.21
C LEU A 8 18.83 9.69 -2.18
N PRO A 9 18.10 8.74 -2.79
CA PRO A 9 16.96 9.10 -3.62
C PRO A 9 16.03 9.92 -2.74
N LEU A 10 15.75 11.16 -3.17
CA LEU A 10 14.68 11.96 -2.60
C LEU A 10 13.46 11.05 -2.64
N ILE A 11 13.01 10.57 -1.48
CA ILE A 11 11.70 9.97 -1.34
C ILE A 11 10.77 11.14 -1.61
N THR A 12 10.43 11.34 -2.88
CA THR A 12 9.38 12.26 -3.25
C THR A 12 8.17 11.78 -2.47
N PRO A 13 7.63 12.60 -1.55
CA PRO A 13 6.42 12.20 -0.86
C PRO A 13 5.39 11.94 -1.95
N GLY A 14 5.06 10.66 -2.16
CA GLY A 14 4.04 10.28 -3.11
C GLY A 14 2.79 11.07 -2.78
N VAL A 15 2.11 11.59 -3.80
CA VAL A 15 0.82 12.25 -3.61
C VAL A 15 -0.05 11.33 -2.77
N GLU A 16 -0.50 11.81 -1.62
CA GLU A 16 -1.34 11.02 -0.73
C GLU A 16 -2.68 10.78 -1.42
N ILE A 17 -2.96 9.53 -1.79
CA ILE A 17 -4.21 9.11 -2.42
C ILE A 17 -5.22 8.76 -1.32
N ARG A 18 -6.32 9.51 -1.23
CA ARG A 18 -7.42 9.22 -0.27
C ARG A 18 -8.71 8.82 -0.98
N VAL A 19 -9.45 7.87 -0.39
CA VAL A 19 -10.76 7.49 -0.92
C VAL A 19 -11.72 8.68 -0.78
N GLY A 20 -12.32 9.10 -1.90
CA GLY A 20 -13.25 10.23 -1.95
C GLY A 20 -12.63 11.58 -2.32
N ASP A 21 -11.35 11.63 -2.72
CA ASP A 21 -10.78 12.85 -3.30
C ASP A 21 -11.51 13.26 -4.58
N ASP A 22 -11.55 14.56 -4.85
CA ASP A 22 -12.11 15.11 -6.08
C ASP A 22 -11.27 14.69 -7.30
N LEU A 23 -11.95 14.12 -8.29
CA LEU A 23 -11.34 13.60 -9.52
C LEU A 23 -11.47 14.58 -10.69
N ALA A 24 -12.21 15.68 -10.54
CA ALA A 24 -12.59 16.55 -11.66
C ALA A 24 -11.41 17.20 -12.39
N ARG A 25 -10.23 17.27 -11.75
CA ARG A 25 -9.01 17.89 -12.30
C ARG A 25 -7.96 16.89 -12.77
N LEU A 26 -8.21 15.59 -12.61
CA LEU A 26 -7.27 14.55 -13.00
C LEU A 26 -7.47 14.18 -14.47
N SER A 27 -6.37 14.02 -15.19
CA SER A 27 -6.35 13.43 -16.52
C SER A 27 -6.61 11.92 -16.45
N VAL A 28 -6.93 11.31 -17.59
CA VAL A 28 -7.15 9.85 -17.69
C VAL A 28 -5.92 9.08 -17.19
N ASN A 29 -4.71 9.48 -17.60
CA ASN A 29 -3.49 8.81 -17.17
C ASN A 29 -3.28 8.91 -15.64
N GLU A 30 -3.56 10.07 -15.04
CA GLU A 30 -3.47 10.24 -13.58
C GLU A 30 -4.52 9.40 -12.85
N LEU A 31 -5.70 9.20 -13.45
CA LEU A 31 -6.71 8.28 -12.91
C LEU A 31 -6.25 6.82 -13.00
N ASP A 32 -5.59 6.42 -14.09
CA ASP A 32 -5.05 5.07 -14.26
C ASP A 32 -3.93 4.80 -13.23
N GLU A 33 -3.00 5.75 -13.03
CA GLU A 33 -1.96 5.66 -12.01
C GLU A 33 -2.56 5.54 -10.60
N ARG A 34 -3.59 6.35 -10.31
CA ARG A 34 -4.32 6.32 -9.04
C ARG A 34 -5.03 4.99 -8.83
N LEU A 35 -5.66 4.44 -9.87
CA LEU A 35 -6.34 3.15 -9.81
C LEU A 35 -5.34 2.02 -9.51
N ALA A 36 -4.23 1.96 -10.23
CA ALA A 36 -3.19 0.96 -10.02
C ALA A 36 -2.64 1.01 -8.59
N ALA A 37 -2.41 2.21 -8.03
CA ALA A 37 -1.96 2.38 -6.66
C ALA A 37 -2.99 1.87 -5.63
N LEU A 38 -4.28 2.18 -5.84
CA LEU A 38 -5.36 1.73 -4.96
C LEU A 38 -5.57 0.21 -5.03
N GLU A 39 -5.49 -0.39 -6.22
CA GLU A 39 -5.60 -1.83 -6.41
C GLU A 39 -4.48 -2.58 -5.70
N HIS A 40 -3.24 -2.13 -5.87
CA HIS A 40 -2.10 -2.69 -5.14
C HIS A 40 -2.27 -2.58 -3.62
N GLU A 41 -2.78 -1.44 -3.13
CA GLU A 41 -3.06 -1.26 -1.71
C GLU A 41 -4.16 -2.20 -1.20
N ILE A 42 -5.22 -2.41 -1.99
CA ILE A 42 -6.28 -3.39 -1.68
C ILE A 42 -5.69 -4.80 -1.59
N GLU A 43 -4.83 -5.20 -2.52
CA GLU A 43 -4.15 -6.50 -2.49
C GLU A 43 -3.27 -6.66 -1.25
N ARG A 44 -2.49 -5.63 -0.91
CA ARG A 44 -1.66 -5.62 0.30
C ARG A 44 -2.51 -5.79 1.57
N VAL A 45 -3.61 -5.04 1.68
CA VAL A 45 -4.53 -5.13 2.81
C VAL A 45 -5.21 -6.49 2.88
N ARG A 46 -5.63 -7.05 1.73
CA ARG A 46 -6.20 -8.40 1.66
C ARG A 46 -5.21 -9.45 2.14
N LYS A 47 -3.96 -9.39 1.66
CA LYS A 47 -2.90 -10.30 2.07
C LYS A 47 -2.65 -10.23 3.58
N GLU A 48 -2.49 -9.03 4.12
CA GLU A 48 -2.28 -8.82 5.56
C GLU A 48 -3.46 -9.32 6.40
N ARG A 49 -4.69 -9.08 5.93
CA ARG A 49 -5.91 -9.63 6.56
C ARG A 49 -5.89 -11.15 6.54
N ASP A 50 -5.58 -11.74 5.40
CA ASP A 50 -5.63 -13.19 5.20
C ASP A 50 -4.54 -13.89 6.02
N ASP A 51 -3.33 -13.34 6.06
CA ASP A 51 -2.24 -13.79 6.93
C ASP A 51 -2.68 -13.78 8.41
N ARG A 52 -3.28 -12.68 8.87
CA ARG A 52 -3.83 -12.60 10.25
C ARG A 52 -5.00 -13.55 10.49
N SER A 53 -5.83 -13.80 9.48
CA SER A 53 -6.94 -14.74 9.57
C SER A 53 -6.48 -16.19 9.63
N GLY A 54 -5.43 -16.54 8.88
CA GLY A 54 -4.77 -17.85 8.92
C GLY A 54 -4.11 -18.09 10.28
N VAL A 55 -3.47 -17.07 10.85
CA VAL A 55 -2.94 -17.11 12.23
C VAL A 55 -4.07 -17.34 13.24
N ARG A 56 -5.21 -16.66 13.09
CA ARG A 56 -6.37 -16.86 13.98
C ARG A 56 -6.97 -18.26 13.85
N ALA A 57 -7.13 -18.79 12.63
CA ALA A 57 -7.65 -20.12 12.40
C ALA A 57 -6.70 -21.22 12.90
N ALA A 58 -5.38 -21.03 12.73
CA ALA A 58 -4.36 -21.92 13.30
C ALA A 58 -4.34 -21.87 14.83
N ALA A 59 -4.52 -20.68 15.43
CA ALA A 59 -4.63 -20.52 16.87
C ALA A 59 -5.91 -21.18 17.42
N ASP A 60 -7.07 -20.95 16.80
CA ASP A 60 -8.35 -21.54 17.21
C ASP A 60 -8.34 -23.09 17.14
N ALA A 61 -7.54 -23.68 16.24
CA ALA A 61 -7.34 -25.13 16.15
C ALA A 61 -6.46 -25.69 17.30
N ILE A 62 -5.54 -24.88 17.85
CA ILE A 62 -4.70 -25.25 18.99
C ILE A 62 -5.50 -25.16 20.30
N PHE A 63 -6.39 -24.17 20.44
CA PHE A 63 -7.17 -23.95 21.66
C PHE A 63 -8.42 -24.82 21.82
N ARG A 64 -8.79 -25.62 20.81
CA ARG A 64 -9.95 -26.55 20.86
C ARG A 64 -9.58 -28.02 21.17
N LYS A 65 -8.35 -28.28 21.61
CA LYS A 65 -7.88 -29.62 22.01
C LYS A 65 -7.95 -29.83 23.52
#